data_AF-B1C4J8-F1
#
_entry.id   AF-B1C4J8-F1
#
_cell.length_a   1.000
_cell.length_b   1.000
_cell.length_c   1.000
_cell.angle_alpha   90.00
_cell.angle_beta   90.00
_cell.angle_gamma   90.00
#
_symmetry.space_group_name_H-M   'P 1'
#
loop_
_entity.id
_entity.type
_entity.pdbx_description
1 polymer ?
#
loop_
_entity_poly.entity_id
_entity_poly.type
_entity_poly.pdbx_seq_one_letter_code
_entity_poly.pdbx_strand_id
1 'polypeptide(L)'
;MKKILVLIVIALVLTGCNSNSDSATNKKEQFVVGMECGYAPFNWQTSSKSKYTVSLGSTGYADGYDVQIAKKLQKLLIENLL
;
A
#
# COMPACT_ATOMS: atom_id res chain seq x y z
N MET A 1 30.19 -18.83 -41.11
CA MET A 1 29.48 -19.71 -40.15
C MET A 1 29.77 -19.35 -38.69
N LYS A 2 31.04 -19.27 -38.23
CA LYS A 2 31.37 -18.84 -36.85
C LYS A 2 30.84 -17.45 -36.46
N LYS A 3 30.88 -16.48 -37.38
CA LYS A 3 30.37 -15.10 -37.15
C LYS A 3 28.84 -15.03 -36.98
N ILE A 4 28.11 -15.92 -37.65
CA ILE A 4 26.64 -16.04 -37.52
C ILE A 4 26.27 -16.68 -36.18
N LEU A 5 27.06 -17.65 -35.72
CA LEU A 5 26.89 -18.27 -34.40
C LEU A 5 27.06 -17.25 -33.27
N VAL A 6 28.03 -16.34 -33.38
CA VAL A 6 28.27 -15.28 -32.39
C VAL A 6 27.12 -14.26 -32.32
N LEU A 7 26.51 -13.92 -33.45
CA LEU A 7 25.36 -13.00 -33.49
C LEU A 7 24.10 -13.58 -32.83
N ILE A 8 23.86 -14.88 -32.98
CA ILE A 8 22.73 -15.57 -32.34
C ILE A 8 22.92 -15.64 -30.82
N VAL A 9 24.14 -15.90 -30.36
CA VAL A 9 24.47 -15.91 -28.92
C VAL A 9 24.29 -14.53 -28.30
N ILE A 10 24.67 -13.44 -28.99
CA ILE A 10 24.47 -12.08 -28.49
C ILE A 10 22.98 -11.73 -28.41
N ALA A 11 22.16 -12.12 -29.39
CA ALA A 11 20.71 -11.87 -29.37
C ALA A 11 20.00 -12.56 -28.18
N LEU A 12 20.47 -13.73 -27.75
CA LEU A 12 19.95 -14.47 -26.59
C LEU A 12 20.30 -13.81 -25.24
N VAL A 13 21.37 -13.00 -25.18
CA VAL A 13 21.80 -12.31 -23.95
C VAL A 13 20.97 -11.03 -23.71
N LEU A 14 20.39 -10.43 -24.75
CA LEU A 14 19.58 -9.20 -24.62
C LEU A 14 18.12 -9.43 -24.17
N THR A 15 17.63 -10.67 -24.10
CA THR A 15 16.27 -10.97 -23.61
C THR A 15 16.21 -11.20 -22.09
N GLY A 16 17.30 -10.99 -21.35
CA GLY A 16 17.42 -11.29 -19.92
C GLY A 16 17.01 -10.17 -18.95
N CYS A 17 16.52 -9.04 -19.42
CA CYS A 17 16.07 -7.94 -18.56
C CYS A 17 14.55 -7.73 -18.66
N ASN A 18 13.79 -8.82 -18.50
CA ASN A 18 12.49 -8.66 -17.86
C ASN A 18 12.80 -8.62 -16.37
N SER A 19 13.01 -7.41 -15.84
CA SER A 19 12.70 -7.19 -14.44
C SER A 19 11.25 -7.63 -14.32
N ASN A 20 11.04 -8.83 -13.81
CA ASN A 20 9.80 -9.19 -13.16
C ASN A 20 9.67 -8.18 -12.02
N SER A 21 9.22 -6.97 -12.34
CA SER A 21 8.49 -6.15 -11.39
C SER A 21 7.37 -7.05 -10.96
N ASP A 22 7.56 -7.63 -9.79
CA ASP A 22 6.80 -8.74 -9.27
C ASP A 22 5.33 -8.58 -9.65
N SER A 23 4.82 -9.53 -10.42
CA SER A 23 3.39 -9.84 -10.41
C SER A 23 3.01 -10.49 -9.08
N ALA A 24 3.62 -10.06 -7.97
CA ALA A 24 2.95 -9.99 -6.70
C ALA A 24 1.83 -8.97 -6.92
N THR A 25 0.63 -9.50 -7.11
CA THR A 25 -0.64 -8.80 -6.92
C THR A 25 -0.46 -7.43 -6.27
N ASN A 26 -0.90 -6.36 -6.92
CA ASN A 26 -0.98 -4.98 -6.42
C ASN A 26 -1.82 -4.86 -5.13
N LYS A 27 -1.57 -5.67 -4.11
CA LYS A 27 -1.97 -5.43 -2.74
C LYS A 27 -0.98 -4.39 -2.26
N LYS A 28 -1.33 -3.12 -2.48
CA LYS A 28 -0.75 -2.03 -1.70
C LYS A 28 -0.72 -2.49 -0.24
N GLU A 29 0.46 -2.55 0.36
CA GLU A 29 0.59 -2.94 1.75
C GLU A 29 -0.40 -2.11 2.59
N GLN A 30 -1.28 -2.80 3.31
CA GLN A 30 -2.30 -2.15 4.10
C GLN A 30 -1.73 -1.90 5.50
N PHE A 31 -1.70 -0.63 5.90
CA PHE A 31 -1.48 -0.26 7.29
C PHE A 31 -2.76 -0.50 8.08
N VAL A 32 -2.79 -1.58 8.87
CA VAL A 32 -3.96 -1.99 9.65
C VAL A 32 -3.75 -1.65 11.11
N VAL A 33 -4.72 -0.97 11.71
CA VAL A 33 -4.75 -0.66 13.14
C VAL A 33 -6.00 -1.29 13.73
N GLY A 34 -5.81 -2.18 14.71
CA GLY A 34 -6.91 -2.64 15.56
C GLY A 34 -7.16 -1.60 16.65
N MET A 35 -8.37 -1.07 16.73
CA MET A 35 -8.81 -0.21 17.83
C MET A 35 -10.27 -0.51 18.18
N GLU A 36 -10.60 -0.42 19.45
CA GLU A 36 -11.98 -0.22 19.87
C GLU A 36 -12.40 1.20 19.44
N CYS A 37 -13.63 1.40 18.95
CA CYS A 37 -14.06 2.66 18.34
C CYS A 37 -15.20 3.29 19.16
N GLY A 38 -14.92 3.61 20.43
CA GLY A 38 -15.94 3.94 21.43
C GLY A 38 -15.50 4.92 22.53
N TYR A 39 -14.29 5.47 22.46
CA TYR A 39 -13.71 6.35 23.48
C TYR A 39 -13.44 7.77 22.96
N ALA A 40 -14.47 8.61 22.89
CA ALA A 40 -14.29 10.02 22.53
C ALA A 40 -13.49 10.77 23.62
N PRO A 41 -12.58 11.71 23.26
CA PRO A 41 -12.29 12.21 21.90
C PRO A 41 -11.14 11.45 21.19
N PHE A 42 -10.69 10.33 21.73
CA PHE A 42 -9.54 9.58 21.21
C PHE A 42 -9.89 8.76 19.97
N ASN A 43 -11.01 8.03 20.03
CA ASN A 43 -11.58 7.27 18.93
C ASN A 43 -13.09 7.14 19.14
N TRP A 44 -13.93 7.29 18.12
CA TRP A 44 -15.36 6.98 18.27
C TRP A 44 -16.00 6.71 16.91
N GLN A 45 -17.11 5.97 16.95
CA GLN A 45 -17.89 5.68 15.76
C GLN A 45 -18.86 6.82 15.46
N THR A 46 -18.95 7.21 14.20
CA THR A 46 -19.90 8.18 13.68
C THR A 46 -20.56 7.67 12.40
N SER A 47 -21.79 8.10 12.14
CA SER A 47 -22.49 7.83 10.88
C SER A 47 -22.09 8.79 9.76
N SER A 48 -21.44 9.90 10.09
CA SER A 48 -21.12 10.97 9.15
C SER A 48 -19.73 10.82 8.53
N LYS A 49 -19.66 10.79 7.21
CA LYS A 49 -18.39 10.83 6.46
C LYS A 49 -17.78 12.22 6.53
N SER A 50 -16.50 12.30 6.82
CA SER A 50 -15.70 13.53 6.75
C SER A 50 -14.28 13.25 6.23
N LYS A 51 -13.47 14.30 6.03
CA LYS A 51 -12.04 14.15 5.70
C LYS A 51 -11.22 13.58 6.87
N TYR A 52 -11.75 13.63 8.08
CA TYR A 52 -11.11 13.10 9.28
C TYR A 52 -11.43 11.63 9.48
N THR A 53 -12.63 11.19 9.09
CA THR A 53 -13.11 9.84 9.33
C THR A 53 -12.45 8.75 8.46
N VAL A 54 -12.41 7.52 8.97
CA VAL A 54 -12.01 6.29 8.24
C VAL A 54 -13.19 5.32 8.22
N SER A 55 -13.49 4.71 7.07
CA SER A 55 -14.61 3.78 6.93
C SER A 55 -14.40 2.50 7.73
N LEU A 56 -15.43 2.06 8.44
CA LEU A 56 -15.52 0.76 9.12
C LEU A 56 -16.39 -0.23 8.32
N GLY A 57 -16.64 0.05 7.04
CA GLY A 57 -17.54 -0.75 6.20
C GLY A 57 -18.99 -0.34 6.41
N SER A 58 -19.88 -1.31 6.61
CA SER A 58 -21.32 -1.08 6.80
C SER A 58 -21.68 -0.49 8.17
N THR A 59 -20.74 -0.46 9.11
CA THR A 59 -20.99 0.02 10.48
C THR A 59 -20.83 1.54 10.62
N GLY A 60 -20.30 2.24 9.62
CA GLY A 60 -20.10 3.69 9.65
C GLY A 60 -18.63 4.06 9.57
N TYR A 61 -18.19 5.03 10.38
CA TYR A 61 -16.83 5.54 10.32
C TYR A 61 -16.20 5.72 11.71
N ALA A 62 -14.90 5.50 11.81
CA ALA A 62 -14.09 5.90 12.96
C ALA A 62 -13.58 7.33 12.79
N ASP A 63 -13.68 8.14 13.83
CA ASP A 63 -13.06 9.46 13.94
C ASP A 63 -12.32 9.58 15.29
N GLY A 64 -11.51 10.61 15.45
CA GLY A 64 -10.80 10.93 16.69
C GLY A 64 -9.30 11.05 16.55
N TYR A 65 -8.66 11.40 17.67
CA TYR A 65 -7.22 11.62 17.76
C TYR A 65 -6.40 10.41 17.29
N ASP A 66 -6.70 9.22 17.80
CA ASP A 66 -5.97 7.98 17.48
C ASP A 66 -6.08 7.65 15.98
N VAL A 67 -7.26 7.89 15.40
CA VAL A 67 -7.51 7.73 13.95
C VAL A 67 -6.64 8.69 13.13
N GLN A 68 -6.50 9.95 13.55
CA GLN A 68 -5.64 10.91 12.85
C GLN A 68 -4.15 10.56 13.00
N ILE A 69 -3.72 10.08 14.16
CA ILE A 69 -2.34 9.63 14.36
C ILE A 69 -2.04 8.41 13.50
N ALA A 70 -2.93 7.42 13.45
CA ALA A 70 -2.80 6.26 12.56
C ALA A 70 -2.64 6.67 11.08
N LYS A 71 -3.46 7.63 10.60
CA LYS A 71 -3.34 8.18 9.24
C LYS A 71 -2.00 8.87 8.98
N LYS A 72 -1.47 9.60 9.97
CA LYS A 72 -0.15 10.23 9.86
C LYS A 72 0.97 9.19 9.82
N LEU A 73 0.91 8.18 10.67
CA LEU A 73 1.88 7.07 10.70
C LEU A 73 1.88 6.30 9.38
N GLN A 74 0.70 5.98 8.84
CA GLN A 74 0.58 5.39 7.51
C GLN A 74 1.32 6.20 6.45
N LYS A 75 1.07 7.52 6.41
CA LYS A 75 1.72 8.41 5.44
C LYS A 75 3.24 8.40 5.60
N LEU A 76 3.75 8.51 6.82
CA LEU A 76 5.19 8.48 7.10
C LEU A 76 5.82 7.15 6.72
N LEU A 77 5.18 6.01 7.01
CA LEU A 77 5.72 4.70 6.65
C LEU A 77 5.79 4.54 5.14
N ILE A 78 4.74 4.92 4.41
CA ILE A 78 4.71 4.83 2.94
C ILE A 78 5.72 5.77 2.29
N GLU A 79 5.92 6.98 2.82
CA GLU A 79 6.88 7.95 2.28
C GLU A 79 8.35 7.60 2.54
N ASN A 80 8.65 6.78 3.55
CA ASN A 80 10.03 6.40 3.90
C ASN A 80 10.44 4.99 3.43
N LEU A 81 9.51 4.20 2.89
CA LEU A 81 9.75 2.81 2.46
C LEU A 81 9.68 2.59 0.94
N LEU A 82 9.41 3.63 0.15
CA LEU A 82 9.34 3.62 -1.33
C LEU A 82 10.18 4.74 -1.92
#